data_AF-A0A7S0AHT8-F1
#
_entry.id   AF-A0A7S0AHT8-F1
#
_cell.length_a   1.000
_cell.length_b   1.000
_cell.length_c   1.000
_cell.angle_alpha   90.00
_cell.angle_beta   90.00
_cell.angle_gamma   90.00
#
_symmetry.space_group_name_H-M   'P 1'
#
loop_
_entity.id
_entity.type
_entity.pdbx_description
1 polymer ?
#
loop_
_entity_poly.entity_id
_entity_poly.type
_entity_poly.pdbx_seq_one_letter_code
_entity_poly.pdbx_strand_id
1 'polypeptide(L)'
;SPETTTGEDVFISLDDTLAAVNAATGGEESSGISSTIAATIAEDNPIGYNIYKDASSETGIAVDEVAQFCTEEMRVENLQAFFEGKYSTAILRERQESKVRYEVASNGLKISSIFEAIEANKETLQLADYGVSQTSLEQIFNFFAAEAEERKQGQDDR
;
A
#
# COMPACT_ATOMS: atom_id res chain seq x y z
N SER A 1 -31.47 -29.63 -2.66
CA SER A 1 -30.18 -29.16 -2.13
C SER A 1 -29.33 -28.73 -3.30
N PRO A 2 -28.72 -27.53 -3.31
CA PRO A 2 -27.73 -27.23 -4.33
C PRO A 2 -26.43 -27.90 -3.90
N GLU A 3 -25.86 -28.71 -4.78
CA GLU A 3 -24.50 -29.22 -4.66
C GLU A 3 -23.56 -28.01 -4.70
N THR A 4 -22.87 -27.75 -3.59
CA THR A 4 -21.69 -26.89 -3.59
C THR A 4 -20.61 -27.63 -4.35
N THR A 5 -20.43 -27.29 -5.62
CA THR A 5 -19.21 -27.63 -6.37
C THR A 5 -18.05 -26.99 -5.60
N THR A 6 -17.35 -27.78 -4.79
CA THR A 6 -16.02 -27.42 -4.31
C THR A 6 -15.17 -27.20 -5.55
N GLY A 7 -14.90 -25.93 -5.87
CA GLY A 7 -13.95 -25.59 -6.92
C GLY A 7 -12.63 -26.27 -6.59
N GLU A 8 -12.07 -26.98 -7.56
CA GLU A 8 -10.73 -27.54 -7.42
C GLU A 8 -9.77 -26.35 -7.35
N ASP A 9 -8.96 -26.27 -6.28
CA ASP A 9 -7.98 -25.21 -6.12
C ASP A 9 -6.98 -25.29 -7.29
N VAL A 10 -6.95 -24.23 -8.12
CA VAL A 10 -6.07 -24.14 -9.28
C VAL A 10 -4.76 -23.51 -8.83
N PHE A 11 -3.66 -24.25 -8.97
CA PHE A 11 -2.31 -23.77 -8.65
C PHE A 11 -1.55 -23.38 -9.91
N ILE A 12 -0.77 -22.31 -9.83
CA ILE A 12 0.02 -21.76 -10.94
C ILE A 12 1.48 -21.54 -10.53
N SER A 13 2.38 -21.63 -11.52
CA SER A 13 3.82 -21.43 -11.34
C SER A 13 4.18 -19.95 -11.14
N LEU A 14 5.42 -19.64 -10.76
CA LEU A 14 5.91 -18.25 -10.70
C LEU A 14 5.75 -17.51 -12.04
N ASP A 15 6.14 -18.13 -13.16
CA ASP A 15 6.05 -17.51 -14.49
C ASP A 15 4.60 -17.18 -14.85
N ASP A 16 3.68 -18.12 -14.60
CA ASP A 16 2.25 -17.92 -14.84
C ASP A 16 1.66 -16.88 -13.89
N THR A 17 2.13 -16.82 -12.65
CA THR A 17 1.73 -15.82 -11.64
C THR A 17 2.12 -14.41 -12.11
N LEU A 18 3.37 -14.21 -12.51
CA LEU A 18 3.84 -12.91 -13.01
C LEU A 18 3.09 -12.49 -14.29
N ALA A 19 2.80 -13.43 -15.18
CA ALA A 19 2.00 -13.16 -16.38
C ALA A 19 0.56 -12.78 -16.04
N ALA A 20 -0.09 -13.52 -15.14
CA ALA A 20 -1.46 -13.27 -14.70
C ALA A 20 -1.60 -11.92 -13.99
N VAL A 21 -0.67 -11.59 -13.09
CA VAL A 21 -0.64 -10.31 -12.37
C VAL A 21 -0.50 -9.15 -13.36
N ASN A 22 0.47 -9.20 -14.27
CA ASN A 22 0.65 -8.15 -15.29
C ASN A 22 -0.60 -7.96 -16.17
N ALA A 23 -1.27 -9.05 -16.54
CA ALA A 23 -2.50 -8.99 -17.33
C ALA A 23 -3.68 -8.40 -16.54
N ALA A 24 -3.76 -8.68 -15.23
CA ALA A 24 -4.85 -8.23 -14.37
C ALA A 24 -4.70 -6.78 -13.89
N THR A 25 -3.47 -6.33 -13.63
CA THR A 25 -3.21 -5.03 -12.99
C THR A 25 -2.80 -3.93 -13.97
N GLY A 26 -2.57 -4.28 -15.25
CA GLY A 26 -2.01 -3.39 -16.24
C GLY A 26 -0.49 -3.27 -16.10
N GLY A 27 0.25 -3.87 -17.03
CA GLY A 27 1.71 -3.72 -17.10
C GLY A 27 2.14 -2.27 -17.38
N GLU A 28 3.36 -1.93 -16.96
CA GLU A 28 4.24 -0.73 -17.07
C GLU A 28 3.69 0.70 -17.36
N GLU A 29 2.45 0.92 -17.84
CA GLU A 29 2.04 2.21 -18.42
C GLU A 29 0.85 2.93 -17.77
N SER A 30 0.17 2.38 -16.76
CA SER A 30 -1.13 2.96 -16.36
C SER A 30 -1.11 4.08 -15.30
N SER A 31 -0.11 4.21 -14.43
CA SER A 31 -0.26 5.10 -13.23
C SER A 31 0.91 6.05 -12.91
N GLY A 32 2.04 5.98 -13.63
CA GLY A 32 3.22 6.78 -13.28
C GLY A 32 3.89 6.39 -11.95
N ILE A 33 3.41 5.34 -11.29
CA ILE A 33 4.06 4.70 -10.15
C ILE A 33 5.20 3.83 -10.69
N SER A 34 6.38 3.97 -10.08
CA SER A 34 7.68 3.49 -10.63
C SER A 34 7.88 1.96 -10.66
N SER A 35 6.86 1.14 -10.35
CA SER A 35 6.95 -0.33 -10.35
C SER A 35 5.57 -0.96 -10.51
N THR A 36 5.46 -2.01 -11.33
CA THR A 36 4.21 -2.79 -11.45
C THR A 36 3.99 -3.67 -10.22
N ILE A 37 2.75 -4.08 -9.96
CA ILE A 37 2.42 -5.07 -8.91
C ILE A 37 3.23 -6.37 -9.12
N ALA A 38 3.40 -6.82 -10.36
CA ALA A 38 4.22 -8.00 -10.65
C ALA A 38 5.69 -7.81 -10.23
N ALA A 39 6.26 -6.61 -10.36
CA ALA A 39 7.62 -6.32 -9.91
C ALA A 39 7.77 -6.35 -8.38
N THR A 40 6.67 -6.30 -7.63
CA THR A 40 6.70 -6.47 -6.16
C THR A 40 6.80 -7.94 -5.74
N ILE A 41 6.50 -8.89 -6.63
CA ILE A 41 6.61 -10.33 -6.39
C ILE A 41 8.07 -10.75 -6.61
N ALA A 42 8.89 -10.51 -5.58
CA ALA A 42 10.33 -10.76 -5.61
C ALA A 42 10.85 -11.24 -4.25
N GLU A 43 12.00 -11.91 -4.26
CA GLU A 43 12.64 -12.46 -3.06
C GLU A 43 13.02 -11.38 -2.03
N ASP A 44 13.39 -10.20 -2.50
CA ASP A 44 13.86 -9.08 -1.69
C ASP A 44 12.76 -8.03 -1.39
N ASN A 45 11.54 -8.27 -1.83
CA ASN A 45 10.43 -7.36 -1.64
C ASN A 45 9.44 -7.90 -0.58
N PRO A 46 9.34 -7.28 0.62
CA PRO A 46 8.52 -7.80 1.70
C PRO A 46 7.02 -7.82 1.39
N ILE A 47 6.54 -7.03 0.42
CA ILE A 47 5.12 -6.99 0.03
C ILE A 47 4.74 -8.25 -0.75
N GLY A 48 5.50 -8.59 -1.79
CA GLY A 48 5.22 -9.75 -2.63
C GLY A 48 6.00 -11.02 -2.26
N TYR A 49 6.84 -10.98 -1.22
CA TYR A 49 7.71 -12.11 -0.83
C TYR A 49 6.93 -13.41 -0.62
N ASN A 50 5.79 -13.36 0.07
CA ASN A 50 5.00 -14.58 0.32
C ASN A 50 4.50 -15.18 -1.00
N ILE A 51 4.00 -14.32 -1.89
CA ILE A 51 3.55 -14.73 -3.24
C ILE A 51 4.71 -15.33 -4.03
N TYR A 52 5.87 -14.68 -4.02
CA TYR A 52 7.08 -15.18 -4.69
C TYR A 52 7.49 -16.55 -4.17
N LYS A 53 7.59 -16.69 -2.84
CA LYS A 53 8.02 -17.91 -2.16
C LYS A 53 7.07 -19.08 -2.46
N ASP A 54 5.75 -18.84 -2.38
CA ASP A 54 4.76 -19.90 -2.60
C ASP A 54 4.64 -20.27 -4.09
N ALA A 55 4.67 -19.27 -5.00
CA ALA A 55 4.66 -19.49 -6.45
C ALA A 55 5.95 -20.15 -6.98
N SER A 56 7.08 -19.99 -6.27
CA SER A 56 8.36 -20.65 -6.58
C SER A 56 8.45 -22.08 -6.05
N SER A 57 7.46 -22.54 -5.28
CA SER A 57 7.43 -23.90 -4.74
C SER A 57 7.11 -24.94 -5.83
N GLU A 58 7.37 -26.23 -5.56
CA GLU A 58 7.02 -27.33 -6.48
C GLU A 58 5.50 -27.43 -6.73
N THR A 59 4.68 -26.98 -5.76
CA THR A 59 3.22 -27.00 -5.83
C THR A 59 2.66 -25.78 -6.58
N GLY A 60 3.38 -24.66 -6.55
CA GLY A 60 2.88 -23.35 -7.01
C GLY A 60 1.96 -22.68 -5.99
N ILE A 61 1.31 -21.60 -6.42
CA ILE A 61 0.40 -20.79 -5.61
C ILE A 61 -1.03 -20.88 -6.13
N ALA A 62 -2.01 -20.83 -5.23
CA ALA A 62 -3.41 -20.87 -5.62
C ALA A 62 -3.85 -19.56 -6.30
N VAL A 63 -4.67 -19.67 -7.35
CA VAL A 63 -5.12 -18.51 -8.14
C VAL A 63 -5.93 -17.51 -7.30
N ASP A 64 -6.65 -17.97 -6.29
CA ASP A 64 -7.39 -17.12 -5.36
C ASP A 64 -6.47 -16.29 -4.47
N GLU A 65 -5.35 -16.84 -4.00
CA GLU A 65 -4.31 -16.12 -3.26
C GLU A 65 -3.68 -15.02 -4.13
N VAL A 66 -3.38 -15.33 -5.39
CA VAL A 66 -2.87 -14.35 -6.37
C VAL A 66 -3.91 -13.26 -6.64
N ALA A 67 -5.18 -13.63 -6.79
CA ALA A 67 -6.26 -12.68 -7.01
C ALA A 67 -6.48 -11.76 -5.80
N GLN A 68 -6.41 -12.30 -4.58
CA GLN A 68 -6.48 -11.53 -3.34
C GLN A 68 -5.34 -10.52 -3.28
N PHE A 69 -4.10 -10.97 -3.52
CA PHE A 69 -2.93 -10.11 -3.56
C PHE A 69 -3.08 -8.97 -4.58
N CYS A 70 -3.43 -9.29 -5.83
CA CYS A 70 -3.66 -8.28 -6.86
C CYS A 70 -4.72 -7.26 -6.43
N THR A 71 -5.81 -7.74 -5.87
CA THR A 71 -6.93 -6.90 -5.45
C THR A 71 -6.54 -5.93 -4.32
N GLU A 72 -5.72 -6.40 -3.37
CA GLU A 72 -5.20 -5.55 -2.29
C GLU A 72 -4.22 -4.51 -2.82
N GLU A 73 -3.27 -4.92 -3.66
CA GLU A 73 -2.25 -4.04 -4.22
C GLU A 73 -2.86 -2.96 -5.12
N MET A 74 -3.82 -3.31 -5.98
CA MET A 74 -4.52 -2.34 -6.83
C MET A 74 -5.29 -1.30 -6.00
N ARG A 75 -5.87 -1.70 -4.86
CA ARG A 75 -6.53 -0.74 -3.95
C ARG A 75 -5.53 0.23 -3.34
N VAL A 76 -4.37 -0.27 -2.91
CA VAL A 76 -3.30 0.57 -2.36
C VAL A 76 -2.76 1.53 -3.41
N GLU A 77 -2.51 1.08 -4.64
CA GLU A 77 -2.08 1.92 -5.76
C GLU A 77 -3.11 3.02 -6.08
N ASN A 78 -4.39 2.67 -6.14
CA ASN A 78 -5.47 3.64 -6.37
C ASN A 78 -5.53 4.71 -5.26
N LEU A 79 -5.35 4.28 -4.01
CA LEU A 79 -5.32 5.19 -2.87
C LEU A 79 -4.08 6.11 -2.91
N GLN A 80 -2.92 5.57 -3.28
CA GLN A 80 -1.69 6.33 -3.44
C GLN A 80 -1.81 7.37 -4.55
N ALA A 81 -2.28 6.96 -5.74
CA ALA A 81 -2.53 7.85 -6.86
C ALA A 81 -3.51 8.98 -6.50
N PHE A 82 -4.55 8.67 -5.72
CA PHE A 82 -5.47 9.67 -5.20
C PHE A 82 -4.78 10.69 -4.30
N PHE A 83 -3.98 10.26 -3.32
CA PHE A 83 -3.32 11.18 -2.40
C PHE A 83 -2.23 12.02 -3.09
N GLU A 84 -1.42 11.42 -3.95
CA GLU A 84 -0.37 12.11 -4.72
C GLU A 84 -0.97 13.13 -5.70
N GLY A 85 -2.08 12.77 -6.36
CA GLY A 85 -2.78 13.69 -7.27
C GLY A 85 -3.54 14.81 -6.55
N LYS A 86 -4.07 14.56 -5.35
CA LYS A 86 -4.89 15.53 -4.60
C LYS A 86 -4.05 16.45 -3.72
N TYR A 87 -2.96 15.94 -3.14
CA TYR A 87 -2.15 16.63 -2.16
C TYR A 87 -0.67 16.49 -2.52
N SER A 88 -0.09 17.52 -3.12
CA SER A 88 1.33 17.52 -3.52
C SER A 88 2.32 17.41 -2.36
N THR A 89 1.84 17.58 -1.11
CA THR A 89 2.61 17.45 0.13
C THR A 89 2.32 16.15 0.87
N ALA A 90 1.56 15.22 0.27
CA ALA A 90 1.32 13.91 0.85
C ALA A 90 2.61 13.09 0.89
N ILE A 91 2.89 12.53 2.07
CA ILE A 91 4.01 11.63 2.32
C ILE A 91 3.44 10.36 2.92
N LEU A 92 3.69 9.21 2.28
CA LEU A 92 3.39 7.91 2.85
C LEU A 92 4.34 7.66 4.04
N ARG A 93 3.79 7.55 5.24
CA ARG A 93 4.55 7.31 6.49
C ARG A 93 4.61 5.85 6.87
N GLU A 94 3.50 5.15 6.70
CA GLU A 94 3.38 3.74 7.06
C GLU A 94 2.51 3.03 6.03
N ARG A 95 2.91 1.79 5.70
CA ARG A 95 2.12 0.82 4.96
C ARG A 95 2.24 -0.53 5.66
N GLN A 96 1.10 -1.10 6.04
CA GLN A 96 0.99 -2.43 6.64
C GLN A 96 -0.23 -3.10 6.00
N GLU A 97 0.02 -4.09 5.14
CA GLU A 97 -1.04 -4.74 4.35
C GLU A 97 -1.92 -3.69 3.63
N SER A 98 -3.23 -3.71 3.87
CA SER A 98 -4.23 -2.78 3.33
C SER A 98 -4.35 -1.46 4.09
N LYS A 99 -3.58 -1.25 5.16
CA LYS A 99 -3.59 -0.03 5.97
C LYS A 99 -2.43 0.88 5.60
N VAL A 100 -2.76 2.11 5.22
CA VAL A 100 -1.78 3.15 4.90
C VAL A 100 -1.97 4.38 5.77
N ARG A 101 -0.87 5.06 6.09
CA ARG A 101 -0.87 6.35 6.78
C ARG A 101 -0.17 7.39 5.92
N TYR A 102 -0.90 8.44 5.58
CA TYR A 102 -0.36 9.62 4.93
C TYR A 102 -0.20 10.78 5.91
N GLU A 103 0.87 11.53 5.74
CA GLU A 103 1.04 12.86 6.32
C GLU A 103 0.90 13.90 5.22
N VAL A 104 0.10 14.94 5.45
CA VAL A 104 -0.09 16.04 4.51
C VAL A 104 0.23 17.34 5.21
N ALA A 105 1.07 18.18 4.62
CA ALA A 105 1.42 19.48 5.20
C ALA A 105 0.16 20.37 5.34
N SER A 106 0.01 21.00 6.51
CA SER A 106 -1.21 21.72 6.86
C SER A 106 -1.42 23.04 6.14
N ASN A 107 -0.46 23.55 5.35
CA ASN A 107 -0.38 24.84 4.61
C ASN A 107 -1.72 25.55 4.27
N GLY A 108 -2.50 25.97 5.27
CA GLY A 108 -3.89 26.45 5.10
C GLY A 108 -4.95 25.37 4.81
N LEU A 109 -4.57 24.10 4.71
CA LEU A 109 -5.44 22.95 4.52
C LEU A 109 -6.26 22.68 5.79
N LYS A 110 -7.58 22.68 5.63
CA LYS A 110 -8.52 22.35 6.72
C LYS A 110 -8.74 20.85 6.77
N ILE A 111 -8.83 20.30 7.98
CA ILE A 111 -9.23 18.89 8.20
C ILE A 111 -10.57 18.59 7.52
N SER A 112 -11.51 19.54 7.56
CA SER A 112 -12.82 19.40 6.89
C SER A 112 -12.68 19.16 5.39
N SER A 113 -11.72 19.80 4.73
CA SER A 113 -11.47 19.62 3.30
C SER A 113 -10.88 18.24 2.99
N ILE A 114 -10.06 17.69 3.88
CA ILE A 114 -9.55 16.32 3.75
C ILE A 114 -10.70 15.32 3.93
N PHE A 115 -11.51 15.52 4.96
CA PHE A 115 -12.69 14.70 5.23
C PHE A 115 -13.67 14.70 4.05
N GLU A 116 -14.04 15.88 3.54
CA GLU A 116 -14.90 16.04 2.37
C GLU A 116 -14.33 15.32 1.13
N ALA A 117 -13.02 15.42 0.89
CA ALA A 117 -12.38 14.76 -0.24
C ALA A 117 -12.42 13.23 -0.12
N ILE A 118 -12.17 12.68 1.08
CA ILE A 118 -12.22 11.23 1.31
C ILE A 118 -13.66 10.73 1.21
N GLU A 119 -14.63 11.39 1.87
CA GLU A 119 -16.04 11.00 1.78
C GLU A 119 -16.56 11.00 0.33
N ALA A 120 -16.21 12.04 -0.45
CA ALA A 120 -16.62 12.13 -1.85
C ALA A 120 -16.03 11.02 -2.74
N ASN A 121 -14.96 10.33 -2.29
CA ASN A 121 -14.28 9.27 -3.05
C ASN A 121 -14.30 7.92 -2.32
N LYS A 122 -15.00 7.79 -1.18
CA LYS A 122 -14.90 6.64 -0.28
C LYS A 122 -15.25 5.31 -0.95
N GLU A 123 -16.33 5.32 -1.74
CA GLU A 123 -16.78 4.14 -2.49
C GLU A 123 -15.79 3.78 -3.60
N THR A 124 -15.31 4.77 -4.37
CA THR A 124 -14.32 4.58 -5.43
C THR A 124 -12.99 4.05 -4.90
N LEU A 125 -12.57 4.53 -3.73
CA LEU A 125 -11.36 4.10 -3.04
C LEU A 125 -11.54 2.81 -2.23
N GLN A 126 -12.77 2.29 -2.13
CA GLN A 126 -13.12 1.07 -1.40
C GLN A 126 -12.64 1.05 0.06
N LEU A 127 -12.74 2.19 0.75
CA LEU A 127 -12.27 2.32 2.14
C LEU A 127 -13.30 1.74 3.12
N ALA A 128 -12.87 0.75 3.92
CA ALA A 128 -13.69 0.21 5.02
C ALA A 128 -13.85 1.24 6.15
N ASP A 129 -12.74 1.82 6.60
CA ASP A 129 -12.69 2.90 7.58
C ASP A 129 -11.53 3.84 7.28
N TYR A 130 -11.56 5.04 7.88
CA TYR A 130 -10.45 5.99 7.85
C TYR A 130 -10.53 6.94 9.04
N GLY A 131 -9.42 7.61 9.32
CA GLY A 131 -9.33 8.68 10.31
C GLY A 131 -8.46 9.82 9.81
N VAL A 132 -8.78 11.03 10.24
CA VAL A 132 -7.95 12.22 9.98
C VAL A 132 -7.67 12.86 11.33
N SER A 133 -6.38 13.05 11.64
CA SER A 133 -5.92 13.67 12.88
C SER A 133 -4.93 14.78 12.57
N GLN A 134 -4.96 15.83 13.38
CA GLN A 134 -3.92 16.84 13.37
C GLN A 134 -2.77 16.39 14.27
N THR A 135 -1.54 16.51 13.78
CA THR A 135 -0.36 16.38 14.65
C THR A 135 -0.43 17.46 15.72
N SER A 136 -0.45 17.07 16.99
CA SER A 136 -0.55 18.03 18.08
C SER A 136 0.74 18.84 18.22
N LEU A 137 0.66 20.05 18.79
CA LEU A 137 1.86 20.83 19.13
C LEU A 137 2.81 20.04 20.04
N GLU A 138 2.27 19.19 20.90
CA GLU A 138 3.05 18.31 21.78
C GLU A 138 3.81 17.24 20.97
N GLN A 139 3.17 16.64 19.96
CA GLN A 139 3.84 15.69 19.06
C GLN A 139 4.93 16.37 18.23
N ILE A 140 4.70 17.60 17.77
CA ILE A 140 5.71 18.42 17.09
C ILE A 140 6.88 18.74 18.04
N PHE A 141 6.57 19.11 19.28
CA PHE A 141 7.58 19.40 20.30
C PHE A 141 8.42 18.17 20.63
N ASN A 142 7.79 17.01 20.81
CA ASN A 142 8.47 15.74 21.08
C ASN A 142 9.34 15.30 19.91
N PHE A 143 8.88 15.48 18.67
CA PHE A 143 9.69 15.22 17.48
C PHE A 143 10.96 16.09 17.47
N PHE A 144 10.82 17.41 17.69
CA PHE A 144 11.98 18.31 17.75
C PHE A 144 12.89 18.01 18.95
N ALA A 145 12.34 17.59 20.09
CA ALA A 145 13.12 17.19 21.26
C ALA A 145 13.96 15.93 20.96
N ALA A 146 13.36 14.90 20.37
CA ALA A 146 14.06 13.68 19.96
C ALA A 146 15.17 13.98 18.91
N GLU A 147 14.86 14.79 17.91
CA GLU A 147 15.83 15.20 16.88
C GLU A 147 16.99 16.04 17.44
N ALA A 148 16.77 16.77 18.53
CA ALA A 148 17.81 17.52 19.24
C ALA A 148 18.68 16.61 20.13
N GLU A 149 18.11 15.55 20.71
CA GLU A 149 18.85 14.55 21.49
C GLU A 149 19.76 13.68 20.61
N GLU A 150 19.27 13.23 19.46
CA GLU A 150 20.07 12.46 18.47
C GLU A 150 21.28 13.25 17.97
N ARG A 151 21.13 14.57 17.72
CA ARG A 151 22.25 15.44 17.31
C ARG A 151 23.30 15.63 18.40
N LYS A 152 22.93 15.53 19.67
CA LYS A 152 23.89 15.63 20.78
C LYS A 152 24.68 14.33 20.96
N GLN A 153 24.04 13.17 20.82
CA GLN A 153 24.73 11.87 20.92
C GLN A 153 25.78 11.66 19.82
N GLY A 154 25.55 12.16 18.60
CA GLY A 154 26.55 12.09 17.52
C GLY A 154 27.77 13.03 17.67
N GLN A 155 27.81 13.92 18.68
CA GLN A 155 28.93 14.82 18.94
C GLN A 155 29.86 14.35 20.08
N ASP A 156 29.41 13.43 20.94
CA ASP A 156 30.22 12.89 22.05
C ASP A 156 31.05 11.65 21.64
N ASP A 157 30.83 11.09 20.45
CA ASP A 157 31.57 9.93 19.91
C ASP A 157 32.77 10.32 18.99
N ARG A 158 33.31 11.54 19.11
CA ARG A 158 34.51 12.00 18.38
C ARG A 158 35.66 12.43 19.26
#